data_AF-A0A9D7GNP2-F1
#
_entry.id   AF-A0A9D7GNP2-F1
#
_cell.length_a   1.000
_cell.length_b   1.000
_cell.length_c   1.000
_cell.angle_alpha   90.00
_cell.angle_beta   90.00
_cell.angle_gamma   90.00
#
_symmetry.space_group_name_H-M   'P 1'
#
loop_
_entity.id
_entity.type
_entity.pdbx_description
1 polymer ?
#
loop_
_entity_poly.entity_id
_entity_poly.type
_entity_poly.pdbx_seq_one_letter_code
_entity_poly.pdbx_strand_id
1 'polypeptide(L)'
;MKTLFTLFFLTIRLISYSQNLTLEELLALRKKDLPTAEEYLTMKKWQFISSSNQNNVFYKGSFAYNKNSFDDSAESFISLYTSEQPKRNRLDIQIHKTEKYNSYITRIKELGCKLIDSKIEYDEIKKIYQGATTTFIITTSTVEDEVYTATSTVYHIFILENVEYELYFTE
;
A
#
# COMPACT_ATOMS: atom_id res chain seq x y z
N MET A 1 -35.17 -0.43 -33.72
CA MET A 1 -35.10 -0.98 -32.34
C MET A 1 -33.83 -1.78 -32.02
N LYS A 2 -33.03 -2.26 -32.99
CA LYS A 2 -31.73 -2.91 -32.70
C LYS A 2 -30.59 -1.93 -32.38
N THR A 3 -30.65 -0.70 -32.89
CA THR A 3 -29.61 0.33 -32.72
C THR A 3 -29.69 1.11 -31.41
N LEU A 4 -30.85 1.13 -30.72
CA LEU A 4 -30.97 1.78 -29.40
C LEU A 4 -30.34 0.93 -28.28
N PHE A 5 -30.34 -0.40 -28.43
CA PHE A 5 -29.76 -1.29 -27.42
C PHE A 5 -28.23 -1.23 -27.42
N THR A 6 -27.60 -0.94 -28.57
CA THR A 6 -26.14 -0.82 -28.68
C THR A 6 -25.60 0.44 -28.00
N LEU A 7 -26.38 1.52 -27.96
CA LEU A 7 -25.98 2.78 -27.32
C LEU A 7 -26.02 2.69 -25.79
N PHE A 8 -26.95 1.90 -25.24
CA PHE A 8 -27.09 1.68 -23.79
C PHE A 8 -25.92 0.88 -23.19
N PHE A 9 -25.26 0.01 -23.96
CA PHE A 9 -24.07 -0.73 -23.50
C PHE A 9 -22.78 0.10 -23.50
N LEU A 10 -22.76 1.28 -24.12
CA LEU A 10 -21.56 2.14 -24.17
C LEU A 10 -21.41 3.04 -22.93
N THR A 11 -22.52 3.42 -22.28
CA THR A 11 -22.51 4.37 -21.15
C THR A 11 -22.21 3.73 -19.80
N ILE A 12 -22.25 2.40 -19.68
CA ILE A 12 -21.99 1.67 -18.41
C ILE A 12 -20.48 1.56 -18.13
N ARG A 13 -19.60 1.90 -19.07
CA ARG A 13 -18.14 1.77 -18.91
C ARG A 13 -17.45 2.89 -18.12
N LEU A 14 -18.17 3.91 -17.66
CA LEU A 14 -17.57 5.14 -17.11
C LEU A 14 -17.51 5.22 -15.57
N ILE A 15 -17.92 4.20 -14.82
CA ILE A 15 -17.99 4.28 -13.34
C ILE A 15 -16.74 3.69 -12.63
N SER A 16 -15.73 3.21 -13.36
CA SER A 16 -14.61 2.45 -12.75
C SER A 16 -13.36 3.27 -12.38
N TYR A 17 -13.51 4.45 -11.77
CA TYR A 17 -12.35 5.27 -11.35
C TYR A 17 -12.10 5.33 -9.84
N SER A 18 -12.79 4.52 -9.04
CA SER A 18 -12.44 4.26 -7.64
C SER A 18 -11.87 2.85 -7.53
N GLN A 19 -10.66 2.64 -8.03
CA GLN A 19 -9.90 1.43 -7.78
C GLN A 19 -8.73 1.79 -6.89
N ASN A 20 -8.57 0.99 -5.83
CA ASN A 20 -7.39 1.03 -4.96
C ASN A 20 -6.12 0.87 -5.81
N LEU A 21 -4.99 1.49 -5.41
CA LEU A 21 -3.81 1.69 -6.25
C LEU A 21 -3.20 0.38 -6.77
N THR A 22 -2.65 0.33 -7.98
CA THR A 22 -1.84 -0.80 -8.45
C THR A 22 -0.43 -0.79 -7.84
N LEU A 23 0.33 -1.87 -8.01
CA LEU A 23 1.71 -1.91 -7.52
C LEU A 23 2.57 -0.84 -8.19
N GLU A 24 2.40 -0.64 -9.51
CA GLU A 24 3.09 0.41 -10.27
C GLU A 24 2.77 1.80 -9.72
N GLU A 25 1.51 2.05 -9.38
CA GLU A 25 1.10 3.32 -8.80
C GLU A 25 1.72 3.52 -7.42
N LEU A 26 1.84 2.48 -6.58
CA LEU A 26 2.57 2.55 -5.32
C LEU A 26 4.06 2.83 -5.51
N LEU A 27 4.69 2.16 -6.49
CA LEU A 27 6.10 2.38 -6.81
C LEU A 27 6.37 3.80 -7.35
N ALA A 28 5.44 4.35 -8.13
CA ALA A 28 5.51 5.73 -8.60
C ALA A 28 5.25 6.72 -7.46
N LEU A 29 4.28 6.43 -6.58
CA LEU A 29 3.92 7.23 -5.42
C LEU A 29 5.09 7.35 -4.43
N ARG A 30 5.79 6.24 -4.15
CA ARG A 30 6.99 6.23 -3.29
C ARG A 30 8.04 7.25 -3.72
N LYS A 31 8.16 7.55 -5.01
CA LYS A 31 9.18 8.47 -5.53
C LYS A 31 8.80 9.96 -5.40
N LYS A 32 7.57 10.28 -5.01
CA LYS A 32 7.06 11.65 -4.84
C LYS A 32 7.43 12.21 -3.47
N ASP A 33 7.53 13.54 -3.38
CA ASP A 33 7.46 14.23 -2.08
C ASP A 33 6.03 14.21 -1.52
N LEU A 34 5.87 14.53 -0.23
CA LEU A 34 4.57 14.46 0.43
C LEU A 34 3.50 15.38 -0.20
N PRO A 35 3.78 16.67 -0.53
CA PRO A 35 2.78 17.51 -1.18
C PRO A 35 2.30 16.94 -2.52
N THR A 36 3.21 16.51 -3.40
CA THR A 36 2.85 15.94 -4.70
C THR A 36 2.12 14.60 -4.56
N ALA A 37 2.46 13.82 -3.52
CA ALA A 37 1.78 12.57 -3.22
C ALA A 37 0.36 12.79 -2.70
N GLU A 38 0.15 13.79 -1.85
CA GLU A 38 -1.17 14.20 -1.34
C GLU A 38 -2.10 14.56 -2.51
N GLU A 39 -1.68 15.46 -3.40
CA GLU A 39 -2.49 15.86 -4.56
C GLU A 39 -2.90 14.65 -5.42
N TYR A 40 -1.94 13.77 -5.70
CA TYR A 40 -2.18 12.55 -6.47
C TYR A 40 -3.20 11.62 -5.79
N LEU A 41 -3.05 11.41 -4.49
CA LEU A 41 -3.92 10.55 -3.69
C LEU A 41 -5.34 11.12 -3.57
N THR A 42 -5.47 12.43 -3.37
CA THR A 42 -6.75 13.13 -3.32
C THR A 42 -7.49 13.04 -4.66
N MET A 43 -6.79 13.17 -5.78
CA MET A 43 -7.37 12.90 -7.11
C MET A 43 -7.88 11.46 -7.26
N LYS A 44 -7.21 10.49 -6.61
CA LYS A 44 -7.58 9.08 -6.55
C LYS A 44 -8.59 8.74 -5.43
N LYS A 45 -9.20 9.76 -4.80
CA LYS A 45 -10.20 9.62 -3.72
C LYS A 45 -9.68 8.99 -2.43
N TRP A 46 -8.38 8.99 -2.22
CA TRP A 46 -7.81 8.73 -0.90
C TRP A 46 -8.00 9.96 -0.01
N GLN A 47 -8.29 9.71 1.26
CA GLN A 47 -8.48 10.74 2.27
C GLN A 47 -7.21 10.89 3.09
N PHE A 48 -6.70 12.12 3.19
CA PHE A 48 -5.62 12.43 4.12
C PHE A 48 -6.11 12.24 5.57
N ILE A 49 -5.28 11.58 6.39
CA ILE A 49 -5.56 11.31 7.80
C ILE A 49 -4.72 12.21 8.68
N SER A 50 -3.40 12.19 8.48
CA SER A 50 -2.45 12.88 9.35
C SER A 50 -1.09 13.03 8.69
N SER A 51 -0.30 13.96 9.22
CA SER A 51 1.12 14.10 8.93
C SER A 51 1.90 14.32 10.22
N SER A 52 3.11 13.78 10.29
CA SER A 52 3.99 13.96 11.44
C SER A 52 5.46 13.98 11.05
N ASN A 53 6.30 14.54 11.92
CA ASN A 53 7.73 14.33 11.85
C ASN A 53 8.07 13.06 12.65
N GLN A 54 8.68 12.09 11.99
CA GLN A 54 9.10 10.82 12.55
C GLN A 54 10.62 10.80 12.73
N ASN A 55 11.04 10.72 13.99
CA ASN A 55 12.42 10.54 14.43
C ASN A 55 13.41 11.59 13.86
N ASN A 56 12.95 12.82 13.57
CA ASN A 56 13.74 13.93 13.01
C ASN A 56 14.38 13.67 11.64
N VAL A 57 14.09 12.53 11.00
CA VAL A 57 14.68 12.12 9.71
C VAL A 57 13.61 12.02 8.63
N PHE A 58 12.42 11.53 8.98
CA PHE A 58 11.35 11.32 8.03
C PHE A 58 10.16 12.22 8.33
N TYR A 59 9.60 12.82 7.28
CA TYR A 59 8.24 13.32 7.31
C TYR A 59 7.32 12.17 6.90
N LYS A 60 6.27 11.94 7.70
CA LYS A 60 5.25 10.93 7.46
C LYS A 60 3.95 11.59 7.02
N GLY A 61 3.31 11.04 5.99
CA GLY A 61 1.93 11.33 5.63
C GLY A 61 1.10 10.06 5.56
N SER A 62 -0.09 10.07 6.17
CA SER A 62 -0.99 8.92 6.25
C SER A 62 -2.30 9.19 5.52
N PHE A 63 -2.79 8.18 4.79
CA PHE A 63 -3.97 8.26 3.94
C PHE A 63 -4.83 7.00 4.07
N ALA A 64 -6.15 7.13 3.91
CA ALA A 64 -7.11 6.02 3.90
C ALA A 64 -7.88 5.97 2.59
N TYR A 65 -8.19 4.77 2.12
CA TYR A 65 -9.05 4.51 0.98
C TYR A 65 -10.36 3.86 1.42
N ASN A 66 -11.49 4.37 0.91
CA ASN A 66 -12.83 3.92 1.30
C ASN A 66 -13.02 3.89 2.83
N LYS A 67 -12.61 4.97 3.52
CA LYS A 67 -12.78 5.09 4.97
C LYS A 67 -14.27 5.22 5.30
N ASN A 68 -14.74 4.40 6.22
CA ASN A 68 -16.07 4.48 6.81
C ASN A 68 -16.10 5.63 7.83
N SER A 69 -17.13 6.47 7.73
CA SER A 69 -17.33 7.61 8.63
C SER A 69 -17.86 7.23 10.01
N PHE A 70 -18.39 6.00 10.18
CA PHE A 70 -19.04 5.58 11.42
C PHE A 70 -18.07 4.93 12.42
N ASP A 71 -17.12 4.14 11.93
CA ASP A 71 -16.22 3.33 12.77
C ASP A 71 -14.73 3.55 12.44
N ASP A 72 -14.41 4.54 11.60
CA ASP A 72 -13.07 4.87 11.12
C ASP A 72 -12.31 3.73 10.41
N SER A 73 -12.96 2.59 10.13
CA SER A 73 -12.39 1.51 9.33
C SER A 73 -12.13 1.98 7.90
N ALA A 74 -11.16 1.37 7.21
CA ALA A 74 -10.90 1.65 5.79
C ALA A 74 -10.54 0.38 5.05
N GLU A 75 -10.74 0.38 3.73
CA GLU A 75 -10.34 -0.75 2.89
C GLU A 75 -8.81 -0.90 2.83
N SER A 76 -8.09 0.23 2.86
CA SER A 76 -6.63 0.27 2.89
C SER A 76 -6.11 1.56 3.48
N PHE A 77 -4.89 1.51 4.01
CA PHE A 77 -4.16 2.67 4.50
C PHE A 77 -2.81 2.74 3.81
N ILE A 78 -2.34 3.96 3.54
CA ILE A 78 -1.00 4.22 3.04
C ILE A 78 -0.28 5.12 4.04
N SER A 79 0.96 4.77 4.37
CA SER A 79 1.91 5.66 5.03
C SER A 79 3.08 5.94 4.10
N LEU A 80 3.32 7.21 3.78
CA LEU A 80 4.48 7.67 3.04
C LEU A 80 5.49 8.25 3.99
N TYR A 81 6.75 7.87 3.82
CA TYR A 81 7.87 8.38 4.59
C TYR A 81 8.84 9.02 3.61
N THR A 82 9.15 10.30 3.80
CA THR A 82 10.07 11.05 2.93
C THR A 82 11.14 11.73 3.76
N SER A 83 12.37 11.75 3.28
CA SER A 83 13.48 12.49 3.89
C SER A 83 14.17 13.37 2.87
N GLU A 84 14.77 14.47 3.32
CA GLU A 84 15.44 15.42 2.42
C GLU A 84 16.92 15.10 2.23
N GLN A 85 17.62 14.65 3.28
CA GLN A 85 19.08 14.43 3.24
C GLN A 85 19.51 13.22 4.09
N PRO A 86 19.96 12.11 3.47
CA PRO A 86 19.81 11.80 2.05
C PRO A 86 18.33 11.62 1.66
N LYS A 87 17.99 11.81 0.38
CA LYS A 87 16.63 11.56 -0.12
C LYS A 87 16.33 10.06 -0.05
N ARG A 88 15.48 9.66 0.88
CA ARG A 88 15.04 8.28 1.09
C ARG A 88 13.55 8.28 1.26
N ASN A 89 12.88 7.53 0.40
CA ASN A 89 11.44 7.44 0.44
C ASN A 89 10.99 5.99 0.59
N ARG A 90 10.07 5.82 1.55
CA ARG A 90 9.48 4.53 1.88
C ARG A 90 7.97 4.66 1.78
N LEU A 91 7.33 3.53 1.50
CA LEU A 91 5.88 3.43 1.45
C LEU A 91 5.48 2.18 2.21
N ASP A 92 4.53 2.32 3.13
CA ASP A 92 3.78 1.20 3.69
C ASP A 92 2.35 1.25 3.15
N ILE A 93 1.82 0.11 2.71
CA ILE A 93 0.39 -0.05 2.45
C ILE A 93 -0.17 -1.18 3.31
N GLN A 94 -1.22 -0.87 4.05
CA GLN A 94 -2.03 -1.80 4.82
C GLN A 94 -3.28 -2.17 4.04
N ILE A 95 -3.61 -3.46 3.97
CA ILE A 95 -4.69 -4.01 3.15
C ILE A 95 -5.46 -5.04 3.97
N HIS A 96 -6.78 -5.02 3.87
CA HIS A 96 -7.67 -6.01 4.51
C HIS A 96 -8.29 -7.01 3.52
N LYS A 97 -8.26 -6.72 2.21
CA LYS A 97 -8.80 -7.59 1.16
C LYS A 97 -7.75 -8.54 0.60
N THR A 98 -7.97 -9.84 0.77
CA THR A 98 -7.09 -10.91 0.28
C THR A 98 -6.85 -10.86 -1.22
N GLU A 99 -7.86 -10.49 -2.02
CA GLU A 99 -7.72 -10.37 -3.48
C GLU A 99 -6.71 -9.28 -3.86
N LYS A 100 -6.72 -8.16 -3.13
CA LYS A 100 -5.83 -7.04 -3.37
C LYS A 100 -4.39 -7.40 -2.97
N TYR A 101 -4.22 -8.03 -1.81
CA TYR A 101 -2.94 -8.60 -1.39
C TYR A 101 -2.37 -9.56 -2.45
N ASN A 102 -3.16 -10.54 -2.90
CA ASN A 102 -2.75 -11.51 -3.91
C ASN A 102 -2.35 -10.83 -5.22
N SER A 103 -3.08 -9.78 -5.64
CA SER A 103 -2.73 -9.01 -6.84
C SER A 103 -1.34 -8.37 -6.74
N TYR A 104 -0.97 -7.83 -5.56
CA TYR A 104 0.35 -7.26 -5.35
C TYR A 104 1.45 -8.32 -5.30
N ILE A 105 1.23 -9.44 -4.60
CA ILE A 105 2.23 -10.52 -4.52
C ILE A 105 2.50 -11.14 -5.89
N THR A 106 1.45 -11.39 -6.67
CA THR A 106 1.59 -11.86 -8.05
C THR A 106 2.42 -10.87 -8.86
N ARG A 107 2.09 -9.58 -8.75
CA ARG A 107 2.79 -8.55 -9.51
C ARG A 107 4.25 -8.37 -9.09
N ILE A 108 4.57 -8.45 -7.80
CA ILE A 108 5.95 -8.42 -7.28
C ILE A 108 6.77 -9.55 -7.90
N LYS A 109 6.22 -10.77 -7.97
CA LYS A 109 6.89 -11.92 -8.59
C LYS A 109 7.08 -11.76 -10.09
N GLU A 110 6.07 -11.23 -10.80
CA GLU A 110 6.15 -10.93 -12.24
C GLU A 110 7.21 -9.89 -12.57
N LEU A 111 7.50 -8.95 -11.67
CA LEU A 111 8.61 -8.00 -11.80
C LEU A 111 9.99 -8.66 -11.60
N GLY A 112 10.05 -9.98 -11.39
CA GLY A 112 11.28 -10.74 -11.20
C GLY A 112 11.85 -10.66 -9.78
N CYS A 113 11.09 -10.14 -8.82
CA CYS A 113 11.53 -10.09 -7.43
C CYS A 113 11.57 -11.50 -6.84
N LYS A 114 12.68 -11.85 -6.17
CA LYS A 114 12.89 -13.16 -5.56
C LYS A 114 12.61 -13.10 -4.07
N LEU A 115 12.01 -14.15 -3.52
CA LEU A 115 11.92 -14.32 -2.07
C LEU A 115 13.34 -14.61 -1.56
N ILE A 116 13.91 -13.70 -0.77
CA ILE A 116 15.26 -13.83 -0.21
C ILE A 116 15.25 -14.28 1.25
N ASP A 117 14.15 -14.02 1.96
CA ASP A 117 13.98 -14.45 3.36
C ASP A 117 12.48 -14.62 3.69
N SER A 118 12.20 -15.50 4.66
CA SER A 118 10.87 -15.71 5.21
C SER A 118 10.98 -16.24 6.63
N LYS A 119 10.31 -15.56 7.56
CA LYS A 119 10.29 -15.96 8.98
C LYS A 119 8.93 -15.73 9.61
N ILE A 120 8.73 -16.40 10.75
CA ILE A 120 7.61 -16.14 11.65
C ILE A 120 8.19 -15.42 12.86
N GLU A 121 7.65 -14.25 13.20
CA GLU A 121 8.15 -13.40 14.27
C GLU A 121 6.96 -12.64 14.89
N TYR A 122 6.84 -12.63 16.21
CA TYR A 122 5.77 -11.92 16.94
C TYR A 122 4.34 -12.22 16.43
N ASP A 123 4.03 -13.49 16.16
CA ASP A 123 2.74 -13.95 15.61
C ASP A 123 2.42 -13.43 14.18
N GLU A 124 3.43 -12.92 13.49
CA GLU A 124 3.33 -12.46 12.11
C GLU A 124 4.15 -13.34 11.17
N ILE A 125 3.68 -13.49 9.93
CA ILE A 125 4.46 -14.08 8.84
C ILE A 125 5.12 -12.95 8.07
N LYS A 126 6.45 -12.90 8.08
CA LYS A 126 7.25 -11.91 7.35
C LYS A 126 7.95 -12.56 6.16
N LYS A 127 7.80 -11.96 4.98
CA LYS A 127 8.46 -12.39 3.72
C LYS A 127 9.17 -11.22 3.08
N ILE A 128 10.38 -11.45 2.60
CA ILE A 128 11.20 -10.41 2.00
C ILE A 128 11.44 -10.75 0.54
N TYR A 129 10.85 -9.95 -0.35
CA TYR A 129 11.06 -10.05 -1.79
C TYR A 129 12.00 -8.94 -2.24
N GLN A 130 13.06 -9.28 -2.96
CA GLN A 130 14.01 -8.30 -3.46
C GLN A 130 14.14 -8.38 -4.97
N GLY A 131 14.02 -7.21 -5.62
CA GLY A 131 14.29 -7.02 -7.04
C GLY A 131 15.64 -6.32 -7.27
N ALA A 132 15.84 -5.77 -8.47
CA ALA A 132 17.10 -5.12 -8.82
C ALA A 132 17.40 -3.86 -7.98
N THR A 133 16.37 -3.11 -7.58
CA THR A 133 16.53 -1.82 -6.87
C THR A 133 15.60 -1.62 -5.67
N THR A 134 14.59 -2.48 -5.52
CA THR A 134 13.52 -2.33 -4.53
C THR A 134 13.35 -3.61 -3.73
N THR A 135 13.25 -3.45 -2.41
CA THR A 135 12.86 -4.50 -1.48
C THR A 135 11.40 -4.32 -1.08
N PHE A 136 10.67 -5.41 -0.99
CA PHE A 136 9.32 -5.50 -0.47
C PHE A 136 9.34 -6.38 0.78
N ILE A 137 9.02 -5.79 1.92
CA ILE A 137 8.82 -6.52 3.17
C ILE A 137 7.31 -6.71 3.32
N ILE A 138 6.89 -7.96 3.27
CA ILE A 138 5.49 -8.36 3.38
C ILE A 138 5.28 -8.91 4.78
N THR A 139 4.34 -8.33 5.50
CA THR A 139 3.93 -8.83 6.82
C THR A 139 2.46 -9.21 6.75
N THR A 140 2.15 -10.43 7.22
CA THR A 140 0.78 -10.90 7.41
C THR A 140 0.57 -11.15 8.89
N SER A 141 -0.43 -10.50 9.47
CA SER A 141 -0.80 -10.66 10.88
C SER A 141 -2.30 -10.86 11.03
N THR A 142 -2.70 -11.37 12.19
CA THR A 142 -4.12 -11.48 12.58
C THR A 142 -4.37 -10.49 13.70
N VAL A 143 -5.38 -9.65 13.53
CA VAL A 143 -5.87 -8.74 14.56
C VAL A 143 -7.12 -9.35 15.16
N GLU A 144 -7.14 -9.52 16.47
CA GLU A 144 -8.32 -9.92 17.22
C GLU A 144 -9.10 -8.67 17.63
N ASP A 145 -10.40 -8.65 17.37
CA ASP A 145 -11.30 -7.66 17.94
C ASP A 145 -11.61 -8.07 19.39
N GLU A 146 -11.07 -7.28 20.34
CA GLU A 146 -11.23 -7.51 21.79
C GLU A 146 -12.70 -7.59 22.23
N VAL A 147 -13.63 -6.99 21.47
CA VAL A 147 -15.06 -6.90 21.84
C VAL A 147 -15.88 -8.02 21.20
N TYR A 148 -15.54 -8.43 19.98
CA TYR A 148 -16.41 -9.29 19.17
C TYR A 148 -15.85 -10.69 18.88
N THR A 149 -14.67 -11.06 19.40
CA THR A 149 -14.00 -12.37 19.13
C THR A 149 -13.78 -12.66 17.65
N ALA A 150 -13.94 -11.67 16.79
CA ALA A 150 -13.71 -11.77 15.36
C ALA A 150 -12.23 -11.52 15.09
N THR A 151 -11.63 -12.38 14.26
CA THR A 151 -10.27 -12.20 13.80
C THR A 151 -10.26 -11.66 12.38
N SER A 152 -9.41 -10.68 12.11
CA SER A 152 -9.21 -10.10 10.78
C SER A 152 -7.75 -10.23 10.38
N THR A 153 -7.50 -10.72 9.17
CA THR A 153 -6.14 -10.75 8.62
C THR A 153 -5.79 -9.38 8.04
N VAL A 154 -4.62 -8.88 8.42
CA VAL A 154 -4.07 -7.63 7.91
C VAL A 154 -2.79 -7.94 7.15
N TYR A 155 -2.64 -7.31 6.00
CA TYR A 155 -1.44 -7.40 5.17
C TYR A 155 -0.76 -6.05 5.10
N HIS A 156 0.52 -6.01 5.41
CA HIS A 156 1.38 -4.85 5.15
C HIS A 156 2.36 -5.17 4.02
N ILE A 157 2.56 -4.19 3.14
CA ILE A 157 3.60 -4.20 2.11
C ILE A 157 4.43 -2.95 2.30
N PHE A 158 5.60 -3.13 2.90
CA PHE A 158 6.57 -2.06 3.09
C PHE A 158 7.60 -2.07 1.94
N ILE A 159 7.76 -0.92 1.30
CA ILE A 159 8.52 -0.74 0.06
C ILE A 159 9.63 0.28 0.30
N LEU A 160 10.87 -0.13 0.04
CA LEU A 160 12.07 0.68 0.19
C LEU A 160 13.13 0.32 -0.85
N GLU A 161 14.16 1.14 -0.97
CA GLU A 161 15.32 0.81 -1.82
C GLU A 161 16.18 -0.28 -1.19
N ASN A 162 16.83 -1.10 -2.02
CA ASN A 162 17.72 -2.16 -1.55
C ASN A 162 18.79 -1.62 -0.60
N VAL A 163 19.41 -0.47 -0.94
CA VAL A 163 20.44 0.16 -0.09
C VAL A 163 19.94 0.48 1.31
N GLU A 164 18.67 0.87 1.46
CA GLU A 164 18.10 1.12 2.78
C GLU A 164 17.81 -0.18 3.53
N TYR A 165 17.40 -1.22 2.80
CA TYR A 165 17.21 -2.54 3.39
C TYR A 165 18.53 -3.07 3.98
N GLU A 166 19.62 -3.07 3.20
CA GLU A 166 20.94 -3.54 3.66
C GLU A 166 21.51 -2.69 4.81
N LEU A 167 21.14 -1.41 4.92
CA LEU A 167 21.64 -0.55 6.00
C LEU A 167 20.93 -0.74 7.34
N TYR A 168 19.67 -1.15 7.31
CA TYR A 168 18.80 -1.08 8.50
C TYR A 168 18.09 -2.39 8.87
N PHE A 169 18.12 -3.40 8.01
CA PHE A 169 17.33 -4.61 8.16
C PHE A 169 18.11 -5.91 8.02
N THR A 170 19.38 -5.84 7.60
CA THR A 170 20.30 -6.97 7.65
C THR A 170 21.20 -6.83 8.86
N GLU A 171 21.10 -7.78 9.80
CA GLU A 171 22.04 -7.97 10.91
C GLU A 171 23.19 -8.90 10.49
#